data_AF-A0A2M7Q0D5-F1
#
_entry.id   AF-A0A2M7Q0D5-F1
#
_cell.length_a   1.000
_cell.length_b   1.000
_cell.length_c   1.000
_cell.angle_alpha   90.00
_cell.angle_beta   90.00
_cell.angle_gamma   90.00
#
_symmetry.space_group_name_H-M   'P 1'
#
loop_
_entity.id
_entity.type
_entity.pdbx_description
1 polymer ?
#
loop_
_entity_poly.entity_id
_entity_poly.type
_entity_poly.pdbx_seq_one_letter_code
_entity_poly.pdbx_strand_id
1 'polypeptide(L)' 'MAEKSSTFFLYCEACDYQQDVMKILPRTPFTSVDALRQQVHRFHCSVCGATHVTIREKPANSSDTLLHW' A
#
# COMPACT_ATOMS: atom_id res chain seq x y z
N MET A 1 11.43 21.38 -1.74
CA MET A 1 11.25 20.17 -2.57
C MET A 1 10.00 19.47 -2.06
N ALA A 2 8.94 19.37 -2.87
CA ALA A 2 7.73 18.65 -2.48
C ALA A 2 8.00 17.16 -2.60
N GLU A 3 8.28 16.52 -1.48
CA GLU A 3 8.47 15.07 -1.38
C GLU A 3 7.17 14.39 -1.80
N LYS A 4 7.16 13.76 -2.97
CA LYS A 4 6.04 12.96 -3.47
C LYS A 4 5.97 11.69 -2.62
N SER A 5 5.33 11.77 -1.47
CA SER A 5 5.14 10.64 -0.57
C SER A 5 4.14 9.65 -1.18
N SER A 6 4.60 8.69 -1.99
CA SER A 6 3.78 7.56 -2.42
C SER A 6 3.17 6.90 -1.17
N THR A 7 1.84 6.75 -1.16
CA THR A 7 1.17 6.06 -0.04
C THR A 7 1.00 4.59 -0.42
N PHE A 8 1.48 3.70 0.44
CA PHE A 8 1.41 2.26 0.22
C PHE A 8 0.28 1.64 1.03
N PHE A 9 -0.50 0.79 0.37
CA PHE A 9 -1.62 0.09 0.98
C PHE A 9 -1.47 -1.42 0.80
N LEU A 10 -1.76 -2.16 1.86
CA LEU A 10 -1.96 -3.60 1.84
C LEU A 10 -3.43 -3.86 1.54
N TYR A 11 -3.69 -4.56 0.43
CA TYR A 11 -5.02 -4.95 0.00
C TYR A 11 -5.17 -6.47 0.11
N CYS A 12 -6.26 -6.92 0.74
CA CYS A 12 -6.58 -8.32 0.89
C CYS A 12 -7.68 -8.71 -0.09
N GLU A 13 -7.38 -9.67 -0.98
CA GLU A 13 -8.34 -10.14 -1.99
C GLU A 13 -9.45 -11.02 -1.39
N ALA A 14 -9.22 -11.61 -0.21
CA ALA A 14 -10.17 -12.53 0.39
C ALA A 14 -11.37 -11.83 1.04
N CYS A 15 -11.20 -10.61 1.56
CA CYS A 15 -12.23 -9.87 2.27
C CYS A 15 -12.40 -8.42 1.76
N ASP A 16 -11.75 -8.09 0.64
CA ASP A 16 -11.74 -6.76 0.03
C ASP A 16 -11.26 -5.64 0.98
N TYR A 17 -10.44 -6.00 1.98
CA TYR A 17 -9.99 -5.06 3.00
C TYR A 17 -8.70 -4.37 2.59
N GLN A 18 -8.61 -3.05 2.82
CA GLN A 18 -7.43 -2.24 2.53
C GLN A 18 -6.92 -1.55 3.80
N GLN A 19 -5.61 -1.67 4.05
CA GLN A 19 -4.94 -1.07 5.21
C GLN A 19 -3.70 -0.29 4.79
N ASP A 20 -3.47 0.85 5.43
CA ASP A 20 -2.29 1.68 5.20
C ASP A 20 -1.04 1.03 5.82
N VAL A 21 0.02 0.87 5.01
CA VAL A 21 1.27 0.25 5.44
C VAL A 21 1.98 1.07 6.51
N MET A 22 1.91 2.41 6.44
CA MET A 22 2.52 3.29 7.44
C MET A 22 1.88 3.13 8.81
N LYS A 23 0.60 2.74 8.88
CA LYS A 23 -0.08 2.42 10.14
C LYS A 23 0.38 1.09 10.76
N ILE A 24 0.83 0.14 9.93
CA ILE A 24 1.29 -1.18 10.39
C ILE A 24 2.77 -1.16 10.73
N LEU A 25 3.58 -0.45 9.95
CA LEU A 25 5.03 -0.38 10.08
C LEU A 25 5.51 1.07 10.17
N PRO A 26 5.14 1.80 11.24
CA PRO A 26 5.50 3.21 11.40
C PRO A 26 7.01 3.44 11.58
N ARG A 27 7.77 2.39 11.88
CA ARG A 27 9.22 2.46 12.15
C ARG A 27 10.10 1.80 11.08
N THR A 28 9.51 1.21 10.04
CA THR A 28 10.30 0.60 8.97
C THR A 28 10.31 1.55 7.78
N PRO A 29 11.41 2.28 7.54
CA PRO A 29 11.52 3.14 6.37
C PRO A 29 11.69 2.24 5.15
N PHE A 30 10.62 2.08 4.37
CA PHE A 30 10.71 1.41 3.08
C PHE A 30 11.16 2.42 2.04
N THR A 31 12.35 2.20 1.49
CA THR A 31 12.94 3.03 0.44
C THR A 31 12.24 2.85 -0.91
N SER A 32 11.51 1.75 -1.14
CA SER A 32 10.83 1.46 -2.42
C SER A 32 9.70 0.42 -2.30
N VAL A 33 8.70 0.50 -3.19
CA VAL A 33 7.62 -0.50 -3.35
C VAL A 33 8.15 -1.91 -3.51
N ASP A 34 9.22 -2.07 -4.29
CA ASP A 34 9.79 -3.38 -4.58
C ASP A 34 10.27 -4.10 -3.32
N ALA A 35 10.92 -3.38 -2.41
CA ALA A 35 11.33 -3.90 -1.11
C ALA A 35 10.12 -4.30 -0.25
N LEU A 36 9.02 -3.54 -0.35
CA LEU A 36 7.77 -3.87 0.34
C LEU A 36 7.15 -5.16 -0.22
N ARG A 37 7.11 -5.28 -1.56
CA ARG A 37 6.59 -6.46 -2.28
C ARG A 37 7.37 -7.73 -1.96
N GLN A 38 8.69 -7.63 -1.85
CA GLN A 38 9.53 -8.77 -1.44
C GLN A 38 9.16 -9.27 -0.04
N GLN A 39 8.67 -8.39 0.84
CA GLN A 39 8.23 -8.75 2.18
C GLN A 39 6.72 -9.00 2.30
N VAL A 40 5.95 -8.93 1.20
CA VAL A 40 4.48 -9.04 1.23
C VAL A 40 3.99 -10.33 1.89
N HIS A 41 4.75 -11.42 1.72
CA HIS A 41 4.48 -12.74 2.30
C HIS A 41 4.51 -12.76 3.84
N ARG A 42 5.12 -11.75 4.48
CA ARG A 42 5.13 -11.60 5.95
C ARG A 42 3.87 -10.95 6.48
N PHE A 43 3.08 -10.33 5.62
CA PHE A 43 1.86 -9.65 6.00
C PHE A 43 0.67 -10.60 5.88
N HIS A 44 -0.24 -10.47 6.83
CA HIS A 44 -1.52 -11.15 6.87
C HIS A 44 -2.60 -10.10 7.07
N CYS A 45 -3.79 -10.36 6.53
CA CYS A 45 -4.91 -9.47 6.71
C CYS A 45 -5.34 -9.45 8.19
N SER A 46 -5.35 -8.28 8.82
CA SER A 46 -5.78 -8.10 10.21
C SER A 46 -7.24 -8.49 10.46
N VAL A 47 -8.06 -8.55 9.40
CA VAL A 47 -9.50 -8.83 9.49
C VAL A 47 -9.79 -10.32 9.37
N CYS A 48 -9.32 -10.97 8.30
CA CYS A 48 -9.65 -12.37 8.00
C CYS A 48 -8.48 -13.34 8.23
N GLY A 49 -7.28 -12.84 8.54
CA GLY A 49 -6.08 -13.67 8.72
C GLY A 49 -5.47 -14.22 7.41
N ALA A 50 -6.04 -13.88 6.25
CA ALA A 50 -5.52 -14.36 4.97
C ALA A 50 -4.09 -13.87 4.73
N THR A 51 -3.21 -14.79 4.31
CA THR A 51 -1.81 -14.50 3.93
C THR A 51 -1.70 -13.97 2.50
N HIS A 52 -2.76 -14.10 1.72
CA HIS A 52 -2.82 -13.56 0.36
C HIS A 52 -3.24 -12.08 0.39
N VAL A 53 -2.23 -11.23 0.56
CA VAL A 53 -2.36 -9.77 0.50
C VAL A 53 -1.44 -9.23 -0.59
N THR A 54 -1.86 -8.16 -1.25
CA THR A 54 -1.11 -7.49 -2.31
C THR A 54 -0.81 -6.05 -1.90
N ILE A 55 0.30 -5.50 -2.39
CA ILE A 55 0.68 -4.12 -2.13
C ILE A 55 0.26 -3.26 -3.31
N ARG A 56 -0.59 -2.26 -3.04
CA ARG A 56 -0.99 -1.22 -3.97
C ARG A 56 -0.28 0.08 -3.62
N GLU A 57 0.37 0.68 -4.61
CA GLU A 57 0.87 2.04 -4.51
C GLU A 57 -0.22 2.99 -5.01
N LYS A 58 -0.52 4.02 -4.21
CA LYS A 58 -1.29 5.16 -4.68
C LYS A 58 -0.35 6.35 -4.84
N PRO A 59 -0.13 6.85 -6.06
CA PRO A 59 0.67 8.05 -6.25
C PRO A 59 -0.03 9.21 -5.58
N ALA A 60 0.72 10.03 -4.83
CA ALA A 60 0.21 11.23 -4.17
C ALA A 60 -0.40 12.26 -5.14
N ASN A 61 -0.24 12.06 -6.45
CA ASN A 61 -0.69 12.94 -7.52
C ASN A 61 -1.84 12.36 -8.37
N SER A 62 -2.61 11.40 -7.86
CA SER A 62 -3.93 11.10 -8.42
C SER A 62 -4.98 12.04 -7.82
N SER A 63 -4.73 13.35 -7.96
CA SER A 63 -5.83 14.29 -8.15
C SER A 63 -6.35 14.00 -9.55
N ASP A 64 -7.55 13.44 -9.62
CA ASP A 64 -8.56 13.81 -10.61
C ASP A 64 -8.02 14.71 -11.72
N THR A 65 -7.36 14.12 -12.73
CA THR A 65 -7.18 14.81 -14.00
C THR A 65 -8.26 14.22 -14.89
N LEU A 66 -9.48 14.67 -14.63
CA LEU A 66 -10.56 14.66 -15.59
C LEU A 66 -10.01 15.28 -16.89
N LEU A 67 -9.58 14.41 -17.80
CA LEU A 67 -9.45 14.71 -19.22
C LEU A 67 -10.86 15.00 -19.74
N HIS A 68 -11.29 16.26 -19.61
CA HIS A 68 -12.27 16.82 -20.52
C HIS A 68 -11.49 17.50 -21.64
N TRP A 69 -11.31 16.77 -22.74
CA TRP A 69 -11.12 17.36 -24.07
C TRP A 69 -12.48 17.72 -24.65
#